data_AF-A0A374TF86-F1
#
_entry.id   AF-A0A374TF86-F1
#
_cell.length_a   1.000
_cell.length_b   1.000
_cell.length_c   1.000
_cell.angle_alpha   90.00
_cell.angle_beta   90.00
_cell.angle_gamma   90.00
#
_symmetry.space_group_name_H-M   'P 1'
#
loop_
_entity.id
_entity.type
_entity.pdbx_description
1 polymer ?
#
loop_
_entity_poly.entity_id
_entity_poly.type
_entity_poly.pdbx_seq_one_letter_code
_entity_poly.pdbx_strand_id
1 'polypeptide(L)'
;MLTSWCDKGGYRDSTVNMPMLSVKLGIPRNELSLYFENYLKSSFRIWLSDIRFKEAQRMLLEECRYSNDTISSECGFSSHAHLCKIFKAKTGFTPGQWRDSVRKNR
;
A
#
# COMPACT_ATOMS: atom_id res chain seq x y z
N MET A 1 -11.67 8.90 -10.17
CA MET A 1 -11.90 7.45 -10.35
C MET A 1 -10.99 6.63 -9.45
N LEU A 2 -9.68 6.56 -9.72
CA LEU A 2 -8.72 5.88 -8.82
C LEU A 2 -8.56 6.58 -7.47
N THR A 3 -8.51 7.92 -7.44
CA THR A 3 -8.50 8.68 -6.18
C THR A 3 -9.71 8.32 -5.31
N SER A 4 -10.92 8.39 -5.86
CA SER A 4 -12.13 8.00 -5.14
C SER A 4 -12.12 6.53 -4.67
N TRP A 5 -11.54 5.62 -5.45
CA TRP A 5 -11.36 4.23 -5.04
C TRP A 5 -10.39 4.11 -3.86
N CYS A 6 -9.30 4.87 -3.86
CA CYS A 6 -8.38 4.97 -2.73
C CYS A 6 -9.05 5.58 -1.48
N ASP A 7 -9.81 6.66 -1.65
CA ASP A 7 -10.51 7.36 -0.56
C ASP A 7 -11.53 6.44 0.13
N LYS A 8 -12.13 5.51 -0.63
CA LYS A 8 -13.03 4.47 -0.11
C LYS A 8 -12.30 3.25 0.47
N GLY A 9 -10.98 3.28 0.59
CA GLY A 9 -10.18 2.19 1.15
C GLY A 9 -10.05 0.97 0.23
N GLY A 10 -10.20 1.13 -1.09
CA GLY A 10 -10.12 0.00 -2.02
C GLY A 10 -8.79 -0.78 -1.96
N TYR A 11 -7.70 -0.14 -1.55
CA TYR A 11 -6.38 -0.76 -1.37
C TYR A 11 -6.33 -1.76 -0.21
N ARG A 12 -7.29 -1.72 0.73
CA ARG A 12 -7.33 -2.60 1.92
C ARG A 12 -7.67 -4.05 1.57
N ASP A 13 -8.31 -4.28 0.43
CA ASP A 13 -8.60 -5.62 -0.09
C ASP A 13 -7.31 -6.31 -0.56
N SER A 14 -6.79 -7.24 0.24
CA SER A 14 -5.53 -7.94 -0.04
C SER A 14 -5.57 -8.79 -1.31
N THR A 15 -6.76 -9.10 -1.84
CA THR A 15 -6.97 -9.93 -3.03
C THR A 15 -7.04 -9.13 -4.33
N VAL A 16 -7.13 -7.80 -4.24
CA VAL A 16 -7.33 -6.95 -5.41
C VAL A 16 -6.21 -7.09 -6.44
N ASN A 17 -6.61 -7.24 -7.70
CA ASN A 17 -5.75 -7.37 -8.86
C ASN A 17 -6.30 -6.54 -10.03
N MET A 18 -5.56 -6.45 -11.14
CA MET A 18 -5.94 -5.66 -12.31
C MET A 18 -7.34 -6.00 -12.87
N PRO A 19 -7.68 -7.29 -13.09
CA PRO A 19 -9.04 -7.67 -13.49
C PRO A 19 -10.13 -7.18 -12.53
N MET A 20 -9.96 -7.37 -11.22
CA MET A 20 -10.94 -6.90 -10.24
C MET A 20 -11.11 -5.38 -10.26
N LEU A 21 -10.00 -4.65 -10.39
CA LEU A 21 -10.03 -3.19 -10.48
C LEU A 21 -10.74 -2.73 -11.76
N SER A 22 -10.47 -3.38 -12.89
CA SER A 22 -11.13 -3.13 -14.18
C SER A 22 -12.65 -3.24 -14.05
N VAL A 23 -13.15 -4.32 -13.46
CA VAL A 23 -14.59 -4.51 -13.21
C VAL A 23 -15.15 -3.48 -12.23
N LYS A 24 -14.47 -3.24 -11.09
CA LYS A 24 -14.92 -2.28 -10.07
C LYS A 24 -15.02 -0.85 -10.61
N LEU A 25 -14.16 -0.49 -11.56
CA LEU A 25 -14.13 0.84 -12.16
C LEU A 25 -14.92 0.89 -13.48
N GLY A 26 -15.22 -0.22 -14.13
CA GLY A 26 -15.78 -0.22 -15.48
C GLY A 26 -14.80 0.29 -16.55
N ILE A 27 -13.49 0.22 -16.28
CA ILE A 27 -12.44 0.60 -17.24
C ILE A 27 -11.77 -0.67 -17.77
N PRO A 28 -11.60 -0.84 -19.09
CA PRO A 28 -10.87 -1.95 -19.67
C PRO A 28 -9.44 -2.09 -19.13
N ARG A 29 -8.97 -3.34 -18.96
CA ARG A 29 -7.63 -3.63 -18.39
C ARG A 29 -6.50 -2.97 -19.18
N ASN A 30 -6.57 -2.95 -20.50
CA ASN A 30 -5.57 -2.33 -21.38
C ASN A 30 -5.47 -0.82 -21.14
N GLU A 31 -6.61 -0.14 -21.00
CA GLU A 31 -6.64 1.30 -20.68
C GLU A 31 -6.06 1.57 -19.29
N LEU A 32 -6.42 0.77 -18.28
CA LEU A 32 -5.81 0.88 -16.95
C LEU A 32 -4.30 0.64 -16.98
N SER A 33 -3.84 -0.40 -17.69
CA SER A 33 -2.40 -0.68 -17.83
C SER A 33 -1.67 0.50 -18.46
N LEU A 34 -2.18 1.03 -19.58
CA LEU A 34 -1.61 2.22 -20.23
C LEU A 34 -1.63 3.43 -19.31
N TYR A 35 -2.68 3.59 -18.51
CA TYR A 35 -2.75 4.68 -17.52
C TYR A 35 -1.63 4.57 -16.48
N PHE A 36 -1.45 3.39 -15.87
CA PHE A 36 -0.38 3.18 -14.90
C PHE A 36 1.00 3.41 -15.51
N GLU A 37 1.27 2.85 -16.68
CA GLU A 37 2.59 2.89 -17.32
C GLU A 37 2.92 4.28 -17.87
N ASN A 38 1.99 4.92 -18.58
CA ASN A 38 2.27 6.17 -19.28
C ASN A 38 2.12 7.40 -18.40
N TYR A 39 1.14 7.42 -17.49
CA TYR A 39 0.83 8.59 -16.67
C TYR A 39 1.41 8.48 -15.26
N LEU A 40 1.27 7.32 -14.62
CA LEU A 40 1.80 7.12 -13.26
C LEU A 40 3.24 6.61 -13.24
N LYS A 41 3.81 6.31 -14.42
CA LYS A 41 5.18 5.76 -14.59
C LYS A 41 5.44 4.56 -13.67
N SER A 42 4.44 3.70 -13.50
CA SER A 42 4.48 2.58 -12.58
C SER A 42 3.62 1.43 -13.10
N SER A 43 3.79 0.23 -12.54
CA SER A 43 2.80 -0.85 -12.73
C SER A 43 1.73 -0.76 -11.65
N PHE A 44 0.54 -1.33 -11.91
CA PHE A 44 -0.50 -1.41 -10.87
C PHE A 44 0.00 -2.04 -9.56
N ARG A 45 0.82 -3.10 -9.65
CA ARG A 45 1.35 -3.79 -8.46
C ARG A 45 2.26 -2.89 -7.64
N ILE A 46 3.15 -2.13 -8.29
CA ILE A 46 4.06 -1.20 -7.63
C ILE A 46 3.26 -0.04 -7.04
N TRP A 47 2.39 0.58 -7.84
CA TRP A 47 1.52 1.68 -7.39
C TRP A 47 0.66 1.29 -6.18
N LEU A 48 0.03 0.12 -6.21
CA LEU A 48 -0.76 -0.39 -5.10
C LEU A 48 0.12 -0.62 -3.87
N SER A 49 1.28 -1.25 -4.04
CA SER A 49 2.22 -1.46 -2.94
C SER A 49 2.69 -0.15 -2.32
N ASP A 50 2.86 0.92 -3.11
CA ASP A 50 3.28 2.22 -2.62
C ASP A 50 2.18 2.91 -1.81
N ILE A 51 0.92 2.78 -2.22
CA ILE A 51 -0.23 3.29 -1.43
C ILE A 51 -0.29 2.58 -0.08
N ARG A 52 -0.26 1.24 -0.08
CA ARG A 52 -0.31 0.44 1.15
C ARG A 52 0.85 0.74 2.07
N PHE A 53 2.04 0.95 1.51
CA PHE A 53 3.23 1.30 2.27
C PHE A 53 3.10 2.68 2.93
N LYS A 54 2.63 3.70 2.20
CA LYS A 54 2.39 5.04 2.75
C LYS A 54 1.35 5.02 3.88
N GLU A 55 0.28 4.23 3.72
CA GLU A 55 -0.72 4.08 4.77
C GLU A 55 -0.16 3.40 6.02
N ALA A 56 0.66 2.35 5.85
CA ALA A 56 1.33 1.71 6.98
C ALA A 56 2.27 2.66 7.72
N GLN A 57 3.01 3.50 6.99
CA GLN A 57 3.84 4.55 7.58
C GLN A 57 3.01 5.53 8.40
N ARG A 58 1.87 5.98 7.86
CA ARG A 58 0.93 6.88 8.57
C ARG A 58 0.44 6.24 9.87
N MET A 59 -0.08 5.01 9.82
CA MET A 59 -0.59 4.29 10.98
C MET A 59 0.48 4.07 12.06
N LEU A 60 1.72 3.72 11.68
CA LEU A 60 2.85 3.54 12.61
C LEU A 60 3.20 4.83 13.38
N LEU A 61 3.01 5.99 12.74
CA LEU A 61 3.34 7.28 13.34
C LEU A 61 2.21 7.82 14.21
N GLU A 62 0.95 7.56 13.85
CA GLU A 62 -0.23 8.03 14.58
C GLU A 62 -0.46 7.28 15.89
N GLU A 63 -0.36 5.95 15.89
CA GLU A 63 -0.69 5.13 17.05
C GLU A 63 0.37 4.03 17.26
N CYS A 64 1.10 4.11 18.37
CA CYS A 64 2.17 3.16 18.68
C CYS A 64 1.65 1.79 19.15
N ARG A 65 0.37 1.70 19.51
CA ARG A 65 -0.26 0.46 20.00
C ARG A 65 -0.65 -0.52 18.91
N TYR A 66 -0.70 -0.10 17.63
CA TYR A 66 -1.03 -1.04 16.57
C TYR A 66 0.06 -2.09 16.39
N SER A 67 -0.37 -3.36 16.38
CA SER A 67 0.49 -4.48 16.04
C SER A 67 0.81 -4.48 14.54
N ASN A 68 1.92 -5.13 14.15
CA ASN A 68 2.24 -5.30 12.73
C ASN A 68 1.14 -6.08 11.98
N ASP A 69 0.44 -7.01 12.64
CA ASP A 69 -0.69 -7.74 12.06
C ASP A 69 -1.89 -6.82 11.81
N THR A 70 -2.22 -5.94 12.76
CA THR A 70 -3.26 -4.91 12.59
C THR A 70 -2.93 -3.99 11.42
N ILE A 71 -1.71 -3.46 11.37
CA ILE A 71 -1.28 -2.57 10.29
C ILE A 71 -1.27 -3.30 8.94
N SER A 72 -0.80 -4.54 8.93
CA SER A 72 -0.84 -5.39 7.72
C SER A 72 -2.26 -5.51 7.18
N SER A 73 -3.21 -5.89 8.04
CA SER A 73 -4.62 -6.07 7.67
C SER A 73 -5.24 -4.77 7.17
N GLU A 74 -5.10 -3.68 7.93
CA GLU A 74 -5.69 -2.38 7.59
C GLU A 74 -5.10 -1.76 6.32
N CYS A 75 -3.84 -2.08 5.99
CA CYS A 75 -3.21 -1.61 4.77
C CYS A 75 -3.40 -2.59 3.59
N GLY A 76 -4.06 -3.74 3.78
CA GLY A 76 -4.27 -4.73 2.72
C GLY A 76 -3.04 -5.55 2.33
N PHE A 77 -2.04 -5.66 3.20
CA PHE A 77 -0.97 -6.65 3.02
C PHE A 77 -1.49 -8.04 3.37
N SER A 78 -1.04 -9.04 2.63
CA SER A 78 -1.46 -10.44 2.83
C SER A 78 -0.96 -11.06 4.14
N SER A 79 0.05 -10.48 4.78
CA SER A 79 0.58 -10.90 6.08
C SER A 79 1.55 -9.86 6.66
N HIS A 80 1.78 -9.89 7.97
CA HIS A 80 2.82 -9.05 8.58
C HIS A 80 4.21 -9.34 7.98
N ALA A 81 4.46 -10.58 7.54
CA ALA A 81 5.72 -10.95 6.90
C ALA A 81 5.90 -10.18 5.57
N HIS A 82 4.82 -10.00 4.80
CA HIS A 82 4.84 -9.19 3.58
C HIS A 82 5.08 -7.71 3.91
N LEU A 83 4.38 -7.16 4.91
CA LEU A 83 4.62 -5.80 5.40
C LEU A 83 6.11 -5.59 5.78
N CYS A 84 6.69 -6.50 6.57
CA CYS A 84 8.09 -6.46 6.96
C CYS A 84 9.06 -6.52 5.77
N LYS A 85 8.79 -7.36 4.77
CA LYS A 85 9.59 -7.44 3.54
C LYS A 85 9.59 -6.11 2.79
N ILE A 86 8.43 -5.47 2.65
CA ILE A 86 8.29 -4.18 1.95
C ILE A 86 9.04 -3.08 2.70
N PHE A 87 8.90 -3.00 4.03
CA PHE A 87 9.64 -2.03 4.83
C PHE A 87 11.15 -2.20 4.69
N LYS A 88 11.66 -3.43 4.80
CA LYS A 88 13.09 -3.70 4.62
C LYS A 88 13.56 -3.33 3.22
N ALA A 89 12.81 -3.70 2.18
CA ALA A 89 13.18 -3.41 0.79
C ALA A 89 13.20 -1.90 0.49
N LYS A 90 12.29 -1.11 1.06
CA LYS A 90 12.17 0.33 0.78
C LYS A 90 12.99 1.22 1.71
N THR A 91 13.28 0.78 2.93
CA THR A 91 13.86 1.64 3.98
C THR A 91 15.09 1.06 4.64
N GLY A 92 15.38 -0.24 4.45
CA GLY A 92 16.40 -0.96 5.20
C GLY A 92 15.97 -1.42 6.60
N PHE A 93 14.79 -1.01 7.08
CA PHE A 93 14.32 -1.27 8.45
C PHE A 93 13.06 -2.15 8.48
N THR A 94 12.80 -2.82 9.60
CA THR A 94 11.46 -3.36 9.91
C THR A 94 10.48 -2.22 10.23
N PRO A 95 9.14 -2.46 10.24
CA PRO A 95 8.16 -1.42 10.58
C PRO A 95 8.44 -0.72 11.92
N GLY A 96 8.74 -1.49 12.97
CA GLY A 96 9.09 -0.96 14.29
C GLY A 96 10.39 -0.15 14.28
N GLN A 97 11.45 -0.70 13.66
CA GLN A 97 12.74 0.01 13.54
C GLN A 97 12.62 1.31 12.74
N TRP A 98 11.81 1.31 11.66
CA TRP A 98 11.56 2.51 10.86
C TRP A 98 10.84 3.59 11.67
N ARG A 99 9.82 3.20 12.44
CA ARG A 99 9.13 4.15 13.33
C ARG A 99 10.09 4.76 14.35
N ASP A 100 10.92 3.93 14.97
CA ASP A 100 11.86 4.37 16.00
C ASP A 100 12.94 5.28 15.40
N SER A 101 13.41 5.00 14.17
CA SER A 101 14.38 5.86 13.48
C SER A 101 13.81 7.23 13.10
N VAL A 102 12.55 7.27 12.64
CA VAL A 102 11.86 8.54 12.34
C VAL A 102 11.67 9.39 13.59
N ARG A 103 11.38 8.78 14.75
CA ARG A 103 11.22 9.50 16.02
C ARG A 103 12.52 10.04 16.60
N LYS A 104 13.65 9.34 16.40
CA LYS A 104 14.98 9.81 16.84
C LYS A 104 15.50 11.00 16.02
N ASN A 105 14.99 11.18 14.80
CA ASN A 105 15.37 12.27 13.90
C ASN A 105 14.44 13.50 14.01
N ARG A 106 13.57 13.56 15.02
CA ARG A 106 12.74 14.73 15.36
C ARG A 106 13.31 15.41 16.60
#